data_AF-A0A965EK10-F1
#
_entry.id   AF-A0A965EK10-F1
#
_cell.length_a   1.000
_cell.length_b   1.000
_cell.length_c   1.000
_cell.angle_alpha   90.00
_cell.angle_beta   90.00
_cell.angle_gamma   90.00
#
_symmetry.space_group_name_H-M   'P 1'
#
loop_
_entity.id
_entity.type
_entity.pdbx_description
1 polymer ?
#
loop_
_entity_poly.entity_id
_entity_poly.type
_entity_poly.pdbx_seq_one_letter_code
_entity_poly.pdbx_strand_id
1 'polypeptide(L)'
;SGVSVITGGEGLMRFLDDLTAEAAPGVSIPTTLNSAGCDGDQIDAMDLGRDGFLEAQMRIIEAYTALGIAPTLSCTPYDREPGPAPGVACWAESNAVCYANSWTETRTNRESGLSALATALTGFAPAWGLHLDEHRHPNILVDVTATIVSASNAGYFDLLKGLILSIREKPEGADIALSILDVGLDSSQRAWLTSQGAVLAAPGWDFDVPASMNAPSHFRALLARPFLPKYFPGHDIYLQIDSDAWVQDWSAIQIYLDAAARGQLAITPQIDRSYNTIYKRPRRYRRTQNYKSFKWSYGWLTADRVARNPILNCGVFALPADAPHWRLWADAIRRAFDRRTLSPRKGWPDLNFKLIEQTAMNYVVFADKAASTFLPATCNWFCAHAAPKFDPDRKLLVEPHAPYQPLGIIHLAGEDFQNRAFDVETLTGEVVKTRLRYEDVAALGG
;
A
#
# COMPACT_ATOMS: atom_id res chain seq x y z
N SER A 1 -14.35 -16.24 -27.27
CA SER A 1 -13.74 -15.30 -28.25
C SER A 1 -14.23 -13.88 -27.95
N GLY A 2 -13.66 -12.84 -28.56
CA GLY A 2 -14.31 -11.52 -28.58
C GLY A 2 -15.55 -11.60 -29.48
N VAL A 3 -16.73 -11.34 -28.92
CA VAL A 3 -18.03 -11.60 -29.57
C VAL A 3 -18.71 -10.30 -29.99
N SER A 4 -18.07 -9.15 -29.74
CA SER A 4 -18.70 -7.85 -29.94
C SER A 4 -18.59 -7.37 -31.39
N VAL A 5 -19.67 -6.78 -31.89
CA VAL A 5 -19.71 -6.03 -33.16
C VAL A 5 -18.64 -4.94 -33.19
N ILE A 6 -18.31 -4.34 -32.04
CA ILE A 6 -17.30 -3.27 -31.94
C ILE A 6 -15.90 -3.79 -32.27
N THR A 7 -15.59 -5.01 -31.82
CA THR A 7 -14.25 -5.59 -31.97
C THR A 7 -14.11 -6.41 -33.26
N GLY A 8 -15.19 -7.05 -33.71
CA GLY A 8 -15.17 -7.94 -34.88
C GLY A 8 -15.63 -7.28 -36.17
N GLY A 9 -16.56 -6.31 -36.09
CA GLY A 9 -17.13 -5.61 -37.23
C GLY A 9 -17.72 -6.53 -38.30
N GLU A 10 -17.86 -5.98 -39.51
CA GLU A 10 -18.38 -6.70 -40.68
C GLU A 10 -17.49 -7.88 -41.10
N GLY A 11 -16.17 -7.75 -40.90
CA GLY A 11 -15.20 -8.80 -41.24
C GLY A 11 -15.45 -10.09 -40.47
N LEU A 12 -15.72 -9.98 -39.16
CA LEU A 12 -16.07 -11.15 -38.33
C LEU A 12 -17.40 -11.76 -38.76
N MET A 13 -18.42 -10.95 -39.01
CA MET A 13 -19.74 -11.44 -39.43
C MET A 13 -19.63 -12.23 -40.74
N ARG A 14 -19.01 -11.65 -41.77
CA ARG A 14 -18.80 -12.32 -43.05
C ARG A 14 -18.00 -13.61 -42.89
N PHE A 15 -16.93 -13.59 -42.09
CA PHE A 15 -16.13 -14.79 -41.83
C PHE A 15 -16.95 -15.91 -41.17
N LEU A 16 -17.81 -15.58 -40.20
CA LEU A 16 -18.68 -16.55 -39.55
C LEU A 16 -19.80 -17.05 -40.48
N ASP A 17 -20.33 -16.19 -41.34
CA ASP A 17 -21.30 -16.60 -42.37
C ASP A 17 -20.67 -17.58 -43.36
N ASP A 18 -19.48 -17.27 -43.89
CA ASP A 18 -18.74 -18.14 -44.80
C ASP A 18 -18.46 -19.51 -44.12
N LEU A 19 -18.07 -19.48 -42.84
CA LEU A 19 -17.78 -20.67 -42.06
C LEU A 19 -19.01 -21.54 -41.76
N THR A 20 -20.20 -20.94 -41.64
CA THR A 20 -21.46 -21.66 -41.36
C THR A 20 -22.20 -22.10 -42.64
N ALA A 21 -21.88 -21.50 -43.79
CA ALA A 21 -22.48 -21.82 -45.09
C ALA A 21 -21.90 -23.09 -45.74
N GLU A 22 -20.60 -23.38 -45.51
CA GLU A 22 -20.04 -24.69 -45.79
C GLU A 22 -20.66 -25.71 -44.82
N ALA A 23 -20.81 -27.00 -45.19
CA ALA A 23 -21.40 -28.03 -44.32
C ALA A 23 -20.53 -28.24 -43.06
N ALA A 24 -20.65 -27.32 -42.11
CA ALA A 24 -19.63 -27.03 -41.14
C ALA A 24 -19.54 -28.18 -40.15
N PRO A 25 -18.38 -28.85 -40.03
CA PRO A 25 -18.15 -29.68 -38.87
C PRO A 25 -18.18 -28.72 -37.68
N GLY A 26 -19.20 -28.86 -36.82
CA GLY A 26 -19.30 -28.08 -35.59
C GLY A 26 -18.04 -28.21 -34.73
N VAL A 27 -17.98 -27.47 -33.63
CA VAL A 27 -16.81 -27.53 -32.74
C VAL A 27 -16.49 -28.95 -32.28
N SER A 28 -15.20 -29.29 -32.30
CA SER A 28 -14.66 -30.60 -31.93
C SER A 28 -14.46 -30.78 -30.42
N ILE A 29 -14.54 -29.70 -29.64
CA ILE A 29 -14.34 -29.68 -28.19
C ILE A 29 -15.41 -28.82 -27.48
N PRO A 30 -15.69 -29.07 -26.18
CA PRO A 30 -16.59 -28.21 -25.41
C PRO A 30 -16.15 -26.75 -25.46
N THR A 31 -17.03 -25.90 -26.00
CA THR A 31 -16.69 -24.50 -26.26
C THR A 31 -17.80 -23.59 -25.77
N THR A 32 -17.42 -22.55 -25.03
CA THR A 32 -18.31 -21.54 -24.48
C THR A 32 -17.98 -20.17 -25.06
N LEU A 33 -19.01 -19.32 -25.13
CA LEU A 33 -18.91 -17.98 -25.71
C LEU A 33 -18.74 -16.91 -24.62
N ASN A 34 -17.81 -15.98 -24.86
CA ASN A 34 -17.56 -14.85 -23.95
C ASN A 34 -18.72 -13.84 -23.99
N SER A 35 -18.68 -12.82 -23.14
CA SER A 35 -19.68 -11.75 -23.13
C SER A 35 -19.88 -11.10 -24.50
N ALA A 36 -21.14 -10.86 -24.83
CA ALA A 36 -21.57 -10.11 -26.00
C ALA A 36 -21.36 -8.60 -25.80
N GLY A 37 -21.42 -7.84 -26.89
CA GLY A 37 -21.32 -6.37 -26.85
C GLY A 37 -22.55 -5.66 -26.27
N CYS A 38 -23.67 -6.36 -26.09
CA CYS A 38 -24.88 -5.84 -25.46
C CYS A 38 -25.67 -6.96 -24.78
N ASP A 39 -26.57 -6.55 -23.88
CA ASP A 39 -27.66 -7.38 -23.37
C ASP A 39 -28.90 -7.10 -24.22
N GLY A 40 -29.45 -8.13 -24.86
CA GLY A 40 -30.62 -8.02 -25.72
C GLY A 40 -31.87 -7.58 -24.97
N ASP A 41 -31.99 -7.97 -23.69
CA ASP A 41 -33.17 -7.65 -22.86
C ASP A 41 -33.12 -6.21 -22.30
N GLN A 42 -31.97 -5.54 -22.41
CA GLN A 42 -31.73 -4.20 -21.85
C GLN A 42 -31.27 -3.19 -22.91
N ILE A 43 -31.41 -3.49 -24.21
CA ILE A 43 -30.81 -2.69 -25.28
C ILE A 43 -31.20 -1.21 -25.23
N ASP A 44 -32.48 -0.91 -24.95
CA ASP A 44 -32.99 0.47 -24.86
C ASP A 44 -32.39 1.21 -23.64
N ALA A 45 -32.24 0.50 -22.52
CA ALA A 45 -31.68 1.05 -21.29
C ALA A 45 -30.15 1.25 -21.37
N MET A 46 -29.47 0.46 -22.21
CA MET A 46 -28.03 0.59 -22.44
C MET A 46 -27.66 1.84 -23.25
N ASP A 47 -28.64 2.48 -23.93
CA ASP A 47 -28.48 3.74 -24.67
C ASP A 47 -27.22 3.78 -25.55
N LEU A 48 -27.01 2.71 -26.33
CA LEU A 48 -25.77 2.52 -27.09
C LEU A 48 -25.60 3.50 -28.27
N GLY A 49 -26.68 4.20 -28.66
CA GLY A 49 -26.66 5.20 -29.73
C GLY A 49 -26.21 4.69 -31.10
N ARG A 50 -26.44 3.40 -31.40
CA ARG A 50 -26.05 2.76 -32.66
C ARG A 50 -27.18 1.91 -33.23
N ASP A 51 -27.77 2.41 -34.31
CA ASP A 51 -28.79 1.69 -35.07
C ASP A 51 -28.23 0.36 -35.61
N GLY A 52 -29.02 -0.71 -35.54
CA GLY A 52 -28.64 -2.03 -36.05
C GLY A 52 -27.65 -2.83 -35.18
N PHE A 53 -27.25 -2.30 -34.01
CA PHE A 53 -26.24 -2.94 -33.17
C PHE A 53 -26.70 -4.28 -32.62
N LEU A 54 -27.95 -4.35 -32.14
CA LEU A 54 -28.51 -5.58 -31.58
C LEU A 54 -28.63 -6.66 -32.66
N GLU A 55 -29.13 -6.31 -33.85
CA GLU A 55 -29.26 -7.23 -34.97
C GLU A 55 -27.90 -7.79 -35.39
N ALA A 56 -26.89 -6.92 -35.52
CA ALA A 56 -25.52 -7.34 -35.82
C ALA A 56 -24.93 -8.22 -34.71
N GLN A 57 -25.19 -7.90 -33.45
CA GLN A 57 -24.70 -8.67 -32.30
C GLN A 57 -25.35 -10.06 -32.23
N MET A 58 -26.66 -10.13 -32.47
CA MET A 58 -27.40 -11.39 -32.52
C MET A 58 -26.95 -12.27 -33.67
N ARG A 59 -26.69 -11.69 -34.85
CA ARG A 59 -26.11 -12.44 -35.99
C ARG A 59 -24.79 -13.13 -35.63
N ILE A 60 -23.90 -12.45 -34.90
CA ILE A 60 -22.64 -13.06 -34.43
C ILE A 60 -22.91 -14.21 -33.46
N ILE A 61 -23.82 -14.02 -32.48
CA ILE A 61 -24.16 -15.04 -31.49
C ILE A 61 -24.80 -16.27 -32.17
N GLU A 62 -25.72 -16.03 -33.10
CA GLU A 62 -26.40 -17.08 -33.87
C GLU A 62 -25.41 -17.87 -34.72
N ALA A 63 -24.48 -17.21 -35.40
CA ALA A 63 -23.46 -17.89 -36.20
C ALA A 63 -22.53 -18.76 -35.33
N TYR A 64 -22.09 -18.27 -34.17
CA TYR A 64 -21.34 -19.10 -33.22
C TYR A 64 -22.17 -20.26 -32.67
N THR A 65 -23.44 -20.04 -32.38
CA THR A 65 -24.37 -21.09 -31.90
C THR A 65 -24.59 -22.16 -32.97
N ALA A 66 -24.68 -21.77 -34.25
CA ALA A 66 -24.79 -22.69 -35.38
C ALA A 66 -23.55 -23.60 -35.54
N LEU A 67 -22.38 -23.14 -35.10
CA LEU A 67 -21.16 -23.96 -35.01
C LEU A 67 -21.14 -24.91 -33.79
N GLY A 68 -22.18 -24.91 -32.96
CA GLY A 68 -22.27 -25.75 -31.76
C GLY A 68 -21.62 -25.16 -30.52
N ILE A 69 -21.30 -23.85 -30.51
CA ILE A 69 -20.74 -23.17 -29.35
C ILE A 69 -21.85 -22.77 -28.38
N ALA A 70 -21.66 -23.04 -27.09
CA ALA A 70 -22.61 -22.67 -26.06
C ALA A 70 -22.58 -21.15 -25.79
N PRO A 71 -23.69 -20.41 -26.00
CA PRO A 71 -23.75 -18.96 -25.80
C PRO A 71 -23.90 -18.62 -24.31
N THR A 72 -22.88 -18.93 -23.51
CA THR A 72 -22.87 -18.63 -22.06
C THR A 72 -22.76 -17.15 -21.74
N LEU A 73 -22.24 -16.37 -22.70
CA LEU A 73 -22.12 -14.92 -22.69
C LEU A 73 -21.53 -14.34 -21.40
N SER A 74 -20.45 -14.95 -20.90
CA SER A 74 -19.79 -14.52 -19.65
C SER A 74 -18.28 -14.39 -19.79
N CYS A 75 -17.72 -13.36 -19.16
CA CYS A 75 -16.29 -13.17 -18.96
C CYS A 75 -15.72 -14.00 -17.80
N THR A 76 -16.55 -14.70 -17.05
CA THR A 76 -16.15 -15.69 -16.03
C THR A 76 -16.65 -17.08 -16.40
N PRO A 77 -16.15 -17.67 -17.51
CA PRO A 77 -16.61 -18.99 -17.97
C PRO A 77 -16.33 -20.10 -16.95
N TYR A 78 -15.33 -19.90 -16.08
CA TYR A 78 -14.90 -20.82 -15.04
C TYR A 78 -15.81 -20.87 -13.79
N ASP A 79 -16.75 -19.93 -13.65
CA ASP A 79 -17.73 -19.95 -12.53
C ASP A 79 -18.87 -20.95 -12.79
N ARG A 80 -18.92 -21.56 -13.99
CA ARG A 80 -19.95 -22.53 -14.37
C ARG A 80 -19.45 -23.96 -14.18
N GLU A 81 -20.35 -24.84 -13.75
CA GLU A 81 -20.11 -26.27 -13.57
C GLU A 81 -20.31 -27.04 -14.88
N PRO A 82 -19.43 -28.01 -15.22
CA PRO A 82 -18.16 -28.28 -14.56
C PRO A 82 -17.12 -27.20 -14.89
N GLY A 83 -16.29 -26.84 -13.91
CA GLY A 83 -15.16 -25.94 -14.09
C GLY A 83 -14.10 -26.49 -15.06
N PRO A 84 -13.05 -25.73 -15.37
CA PRO A 84 -12.02 -26.14 -16.33
C PRO A 84 -11.31 -27.42 -15.86
N ALA A 85 -11.21 -28.40 -16.76
CA ALA A 85 -10.53 -29.67 -16.51
C ALA A 85 -9.00 -29.53 -16.65
N PRO A 86 -8.21 -30.38 -15.97
CA PRO A 86 -6.77 -30.47 -16.20
C PRO A 86 -6.43 -30.66 -17.68
N GLY A 87 -5.35 -30.02 -18.15
CA GLY A 87 -4.89 -30.14 -19.54
C GLY A 87 -4.77 -28.82 -20.26
N VAL A 88 -5.20 -28.76 -21.52
CA VAL A 88 -5.01 -27.61 -22.42
C VAL A 88 -6.36 -26.97 -22.73
N ALA A 89 -6.44 -25.65 -22.55
CA ALA A 89 -7.57 -24.83 -22.98
C ALA A 89 -7.09 -23.68 -23.88
N CYS A 90 -8.01 -23.10 -24.65
CA CYS A 90 -7.73 -21.91 -25.48
C CYS A 90 -8.73 -20.80 -25.15
N TRP A 91 -8.33 -19.89 -24.27
CA TRP A 91 -9.19 -18.84 -23.77
C TRP A 91 -8.82 -17.47 -24.28
N ALA A 92 -9.83 -16.80 -24.83
CA ALA A 92 -9.71 -15.45 -25.35
C ALA A 92 -10.06 -14.36 -24.31
N GLU A 93 -10.25 -14.72 -23.05
CA GLU A 93 -10.52 -13.77 -21.97
C GLU A 93 -9.35 -13.71 -20.99
N SER A 94 -8.96 -12.50 -20.60
CA SER A 94 -7.78 -12.21 -19.81
C SER A 94 -7.81 -12.77 -18.39
N ASN A 95 -8.88 -12.54 -17.62
CA ASN A 95 -9.01 -13.05 -16.25
C ASN A 95 -9.03 -14.58 -16.21
N ALA A 96 -9.66 -15.21 -17.20
CA ALA A 96 -9.77 -16.65 -17.34
C ALA A 96 -8.38 -17.27 -17.54
N VAL A 97 -7.52 -16.66 -18.36
CA VAL A 97 -6.13 -17.09 -18.54
C VAL A 97 -5.37 -17.06 -17.21
N CYS A 98 -5.53 -16.01 -16.40
CA CYS A 98 -4.94 -15.95 -15.07
C CYS A 98 -5.48 -17.05 -14.15
N TYR A 99 -6.80 -17.22 -14.09
CA TYR A 99 -7.44 -18.25 -13.25
C TYR A 99 -6.94 -19.65 -13.61
N ALA A 100 -6.96 -20.00 -14.89
CA ALA A 100 -6.51 -21.31 -15.37
C ALA A 100 -5.05 -21.58 -14.94
N ASN A 101 -4.14 -20.68 -15.28
CA ASN A 101 -2.71 -20.92 -15.08
C ASN A 101 -2.24 -20.79 -13.62
N SER A 102 -2.99 -20.10 -12.75
CA SER A 102 -2.58 -19.84 -11.36
C SER A 102 -3.35 -20.64 -10.31
N TRP A 103 -4.59 -21.06 -10.60
CA TRP A 103 -5.46 -21.73 -9.63
C TRP A 103 -5.83 -23.17 -10.01
N THR A 104 -5.58 -23.57 -11.25
CA THR A 104 -6.01 -24.88 -11.77
C THR A 104 -4.84 -25.62 -12.44
N GLU A 105 -5.08 -26.87 -12.85
CA GLU A 105 -4.15 -27.65 -13.67
C GLU A 105 -4.34 -27.39 -15.18
N THR A 106 -5.23 -26.48 -15.56
CA THR A 106 -5.46 -26.08 -16.95
C THR A 106 -4.39 -25.10 -17.43
N ARG A 107 -3.90 -25.34 -18.65
CA ARG A 107 -2.87 -24.51 -19.31
C ARG A 107 -3.47 -23.80 -20.50
N THR A 108 -3.29 -22.48 -20.56
CA THR A 108 -3.80 -21.67 -21.67
C THR A 108 -2.95 -20.44 -21.92
N ASN A 109 -2.83 -20.02 -23.18
CA ASN A 109 -2.29 -18.72 -23.55
C ASN A 109 -3.38 -17.65 -23.58
N ARG A 110 -2.96 -16.38 -23.68
CA ARG A 110 -3.86 -15.30 -24.09
C ARG A 110 -4.16 -15.42 -25.57
N GLU A 111 -5.15 -16.24 -25.90
CA GLU A 111 -5.57 -16.47 -27.28
C GLU A 111 -6.42 -15.32 -27.82
N SER A 112 -6.41 -15.16 -29.15
CA SER A 112 -7.34 -14.27 -29.84
C SER A 112 -8.71 -14.93 -29.99
N GLY A 113 -9.72 -14.14 -30.39
CA GLY A 113 -11.03 -14.71 -30.72
C GLY A 113 -10.98 -15.75 -31.85
N LEU A 114 -10.11 -15.54 -32.84
CA LEU A 114 -9.99 -16.41 -34.03
C LEU A 114 -9.15 -17.65 -33.75
N SER A 115 -8.04 -17.53 -33.00
CA SER A 115 -7.23 -18.70 -32.64
C SER A 115 -7.97 -19.63 -31.67
N ALA A 116 -8.72 -19.08 -30.71
CA ALA A 116 -9.61 -19.87 -29.86
C ALA A 116 -10.70 -20.60 -30.67
N LEU A 117 -11.28 -19.94 -31.69
CA LEU A 117 -12.25 -20.57 -32.59
C LEU A 117 -11.60 -21.66 -33.44
N ALA A 118 -10.40 -21.43 -33.98
CA ALA A 118 -9.67 -22.44 -34.74
C ALA A 118 -9.39 -23.69 -33.88
N THR A 119 -9.01 -23.53 -32.61
CA THR A 119 -8.89 -24.65 -31.68
C THR A 119 -10.23 -25.32 -31.38
N ALA A 120 -11.31 -24.55 -31.24
CA ALA A 120 -12.64 -25.11 -31.06
C ALA A 120 -13.05 -26.01 -32.24
N LEU A 121 -12.78 -25.58 -33.48
CA LEU A 121 -13.11 -26.33 -34.68
C LEU A 121 -12.21 -27.55 -34.89
N THR A 122 -10.90 -27.40 -34.66
CA THR A 122 -9.91 -28.45 -34.97
C THR A 122 -9.66 -29.43 -33.83
N GLY A 123 -9.93 -29.02 -32.58
CA GLY A 123 -9.52 -29.74 -31.37
C GLY A 123 -8.03 -29.63 -31.06
N PHE A 124 -7.26 -28.85 -31.82
CA PHE A 124 -5.83 -28.67 -31.63
C PHE A 124 -5.47 -27.25 -31.20
N ALA A 125 -4.70 -27.14 -30.11
CA ALA A 125 -4.08 -25.90 -29.68
C ALA A 125 -2.61 -25.86 -30.14
N PRO A 126 -2.10 -24.72 -30.63
CA PRO A 126 -0.68 -24.59 -30.93
C PRO A 126 0.15 -24.75 -29.65
N ALA A 127 1.26 -25.50 -29.72
CA ALA A 127 2.16 -25.73 -28.60
C ALA A 127 3.16 -24.56 -28.46
N TRP A 128 2.75 -23.49 -27.78
CA TRP A 128 3.57 -22.30 -27.56
C TRP A 128 3.28 -21.64 -26.21
N GLY A 129 4.11 -20.67 -25.80
CA GLY A 129 3.87 -19.86 -24.61
C GLY A 129 3.66 -20.72 -23.36
N LEU A 130 2.65 -20.38 -22.56
CA LEU A 130 2.31 -21.01 -21.27
C LEU A 130 1.82 -22.46 -21.38
N HIS A 131 1.63 -23.00 -22.60
CA HIS A 131 1.41 -24.44 -22.79
C HIS A 131 2.68 -25.26 -22.52
N LEU A 132 3.86 -24.66 -22.70
CA LEU A 132 5.17 -25.29 -22.56
C LEU A 132 5.75 -25.02 -21.17
N ASP A 133 6.30 -26.05 -20.52
CA ASP A 133 6.85 -25.92 -19.15
C ASP A 133 7.99 -24.88 -19.06
N GLU A 134 8.83 -24.80 -20.09
CA GLU A 134 9.96 -23.86 -20.18
C GLU A 134 9.55 -22.39 -20.08
N HIS A 135 8.32 -22.04 -20.48
CA HIS A 135 7.81 -20.66 -20.41
C HIS A 135 6.98 -20.38 -19.16
N ARG A 136 6.89 -21.33 -18.23
CA ARG A 136 6.14 -21.19 -16.96
C ARG A 136 7.03 -20.79 -15.79
N HIS A 137 8.26 -20.39 -16.08
CA HIS A 137 9.17 -19.80 -15.13
C HIS A 137 9.24 -18.28 -15.34
N PRO A 138 9.29 -17.46 -14.27
CA PRO A 138 9.51 -16.02 -14.40
C PRO A 138 10.76 -15.74 -15.23
N ASN A 139 10.61 -14.94 -16.28
CA ASN A 139 11.72 -14.54 -17.15
C ASN A 139 12.14 -13.06 -16.96
N ILE A 140 11.42 -12.33 -16.12
CA ILE A 140 11.73 -10.97 -15.71
C ILE A 140 11.76 -10.95 -14.19
N LEU A 141 12.89 -10.53 -13.63
CA LEU A 141 13.03 -10.19 -12.23
C LEU A 141 13.14 -8.67 -12.14
N VAL A 142 12.21 -8.04 -11.44
CA VAL A 142 12.30 -6.61 -11.08
C VAL A 142 12.77 -6.55 -9.65
N ASP A 143 14.01 -6.09 -9.46
CA ASP A 143 14.57 -5.82 -8.14
C ASP A 143 14.25 -4.38 -7.75
N VAL A 144 13.54 -4.21 -6.63
CA VAL A 144 13.13 -2.89 -6.11
C VAL A 144 13.96 -2.62 -4.87
N THR A 145 14.85 -1.64 -4.96
CA THR A 145 15.75 -1.30 -3.86
C THR A 145 15.03 -0.41 -2.85
N ALA A 146 15.17 -0.73 -1.56
CA ALA A 146 14.58 0.06 -0.49
C ALA A 146 15.60 0.37 0.60
N THR A 147 15.45 1.55 1.23
CA THR A 147 16.15 1.88 2.46
C THR A 147 15.18 2.18 3.59
N ILE A 148 15.46 1.64 4.78
CA ILE A 148 14.83 2.08 6.02
C ILE A 148 15.57 3.31 6.53
N VAL A 149 14.84 4.41 6.66
CA VAL A 149 15.36 5.69 7.11
C VAL A 149 14.93 5.96 8.54
N SER A 150 15.87 6.37 9.39
CA SER A 150 15.55 6.88 10.72
C SER A 150 16.40 8.11 11.04
N ALA A 151 16.13 8.73 12.19
CA ALA A 151 16.89 9.88 12.66
C ALA A 151 17.11 9.77 14.17
N SER A 152 18.29 10.15 14.65
CA SER A 152 18.57 10.08 16.08
C SER A 152 19.67 11.06 16.53
N ASN A 153 19.68 11.29 17.84
CA ASN A 153 20.74 11.96 18.59
C ASN A 153 21.19 11.05 19.73
N ALA A 154 22.20 11.49 20.49
CA ALA A 154 22.74 10.67 21.58
C ALA A 154 21.71 10.23 22.64
N GLY A 155 20.66 11.03 22.89
CA GLY A 155 19.62 10.70 23.88
C GLY A 155 18.56 9.71 23.39
N TYR A 156 18.40 9.56 22.08
CA TYR A 156 17.46 8.62 21.44
C TYR A 156 18.16 7.39 20.85
N PHE A 157 19.48 7.28 21.02
CA PHE A 157 20.28 6.21 20.43
C PHE A 157 19.84 4.81 20.87
N ASP A 158 19.50 4.61 22.15
CA ASP A 158 19.09 3.29 22.63
C ASP A 158 17.79 2.81 21.97
N LEU A 159 16.86 3.73 21.68
CA LEU A 159 15.64 3.39 20.95
C LEU A 159 15.93 3.06 19.48
N LEU A 160 16.78 3.87 18.82
CA LEU A 160 17.25 3.57 17.46
C LEU A 160 17.97 2.22 17.38
N LYS A 161 18.75 1.89 18.41
CA LYS A 161 19.40 0.58 18.54
C LYS A 161 18.36 -0.53 18.63
N GLY A 162 17.30 -0.35 19.42
CA GLY A 162 16.15 -1.26 19.47
C GLY A 162 15.50 -1.46 18.10
N LEU A 163 15.24 -0.37 17.35
CA LEU A 163 14.74 -0.44 15.97
C LEU A 163 15.66 -1.28 15.08
N ILE A 164 16.96 -0.96 15.03
CA ILE A 164 17.92 -1.64 14.15
C ILE A 164 18.08 -3.11 14.50
N LEU A 165 18.18 -3.45 15.79
CA LEU A 165 18.26 -4.85 16.21
C LEU A 165 16.99 -5.62 15.85
N SER A 166 15.82 -5.00 16.06
CA SER A 166 14.54 -5.58 15.65
C SER A 166 14.42 -5.77 14.14
N ILE A 167 15.19 -5.05 13.31
CA ILE A 167 15.26 -5.27 11.86
C ILE A 167 16.24 -6.39 11.54
N ARG A 168 17.47 -6.31 12.07
CA ARG A 168 18.57 -7.22 11.75
C ARG A 168 18.37 -8.65 12.25
N GLU A 169 17.50 -8.87 13.23
CA GLU A 169 17.14 -10.22 13.66
C GLU A 169 16.23 -10.97 12.66
N LYS A 170 15.62 -10.26 11.69
CA LYS A 170 14.80 -10.87 10.64
C LYS A 170 15.66 -11.23 9.43
N PRO A 171 15.45 -12.40 8.80
CA PRO A 171 16.16 -12.79 7.58
C PRO A 171 16.06 -11.74 6.45
N GLU A 172 14.87 -11.20 6.24
CA GLU A 172 14.59 -10.19 5.21
C GLU A 172 15.24 -8.83 5.55
N GLY A 173 15.41 -8.56 6.84
CA GLY A 173 16.05 -7.36 7.35
C GLY A 173 17.57 -7.44 7.43
N ALA A 174 18.20 -8.59 7.14
CA ALA A 174 19.65 -8.75 7.26
C ALA A 174 20.41 -7.79 6.33
N ASP A 175 19.97 -7.69 5.07
CA ASP A 175 20.66 -6.95 4.01
C ASP A 175 19.95 -5.65 3.59
N ILE A 176 18.81 -5.30 4.22
CA ILE A 176 18.11 -4.06 3.88
C ILE A 176 18.99 -2.83 4.19
N ALA A 177 19.01 -1.86 3.27
CA ALA A 177 19.81 -0.65 3.44
C ALA A 177 19.30 0.20 4.60
N LEU A 178 20.19 0.66 5.47
CA LEU A 178 19.87 1.54 6.59
C LEU A 178 20.44 2.93 6.37
N SER A 179 19.60 3.95 6.49
CA SER A 179 19.96 5.36 6.30
C SER A 179 19.60 6.17 7.54
N ILE A 180 20.58 6.80 8.19
CA ILE A 180 20.35 7.50 9.46
C ILE A 180 20.72 8.97 9.34
N LEU A 181 19.75 9.83 9.65
CA LEU A 181 19.99 11.25 9.87
C LEU A 181 20.61 11.46 11.25
N ASP A 182 21.90 11.79 11.28
CA ASP A 182 22.65 12.12 12.51
C ASP A 182 22.40 13.59 12.90
N VAL A 183 21.65 13.80 13.99
CA VAL A 183 21.38 15.13 14.56
C VAL A 183 22.06 15.35 15.91
N GLY A 184 23.09 14.58 16.24
CA GLY A 184 23.90 14.76 17.44
C GLY A 184 24.28 13.46 18.13
N LEU A 185 24.67 12.43 17.39
CA LEU A 185 25.24 11.19 17.92
C LEU A 185 26.68 11.42 18.40
N ASP A 186 27.17 10.56 19.29
CA ASP A 186 28.58 10.52 19.65
C ASP A 186 29.39 9.60 18.72
N SER A 187 30.72 9.59 18.88
CA SER A 187 31.61 8.79 18.02
C SER A 187 31.41 7.28 18.16
N SER A 188 31.10 6.79 19.36
CA SER A 188 30.86 5.37 19.62
C SER A 188 29.54 4.91 19.01
N GLN A 189 28.51 5.75 19.09
CA GLN A 189 27.20 5.52 18.50
C GLN A 189 27.27 5.48 16.96
N ARG A 190 27.99 6.44 16.34
CA ARG A 190 28.24 6.41 14.89
C ARG A 190 29.00 5.17 14.44
N ALA A 191 30.03 4.76 15.19
CA ALA A 191 30.80 3.56 14.89
C ALA A 191 29.93 2.30 14.96
N TRP A 192 29.04 2.21 15.95
CA TRP A 192 28.09 1.12 16.06
C TRP A 192 27.10 1.09 14.88
N LEU A 193 26.52 2.23 14.48
CA LEU A 193 25.62 2.27 13.32
C LEU A 193 26.33 1.85 12.03
N THR A 194 27.56 2.32 11.83
CA THR A 194 28.38 1.96 10.66
C THR A 194 28.66 0.45 10.63
N SER A 195 28.88 -0.19 11.80
CA SER A 195 29.08 -1.64 11.88
C SER A 195 27.81 -2.44 11.58
N GLN A 196 26.62 -1.83 11.67
CA GLN A 196 25.35 -2.40 11.22
C GLN A 196 25.07 -2.16 9.72
N GLY A 197 26.02 -1.56 8.99
CA GLY A 197 25.90 -1.23 7.57
C GLY A 197 25.09 0.03 7.29
N ALA A 198 24.89 0.91 8.29
CA ALA A 198 24.12 2.13 8.10
C ALA A 198 24.93 3.26 7.45
N VAL A 199 24.31 3.96 6.49
CA VAL A 199 24.82 5.21 5.92
C VAL A 199 24.34 6.38 6.77
N LEU A 200 25.26 7.26 7.16
CA LEU A 200 24.97 8.41 8.02
C LEU A 200 24.99 9.70 7.21
N ALA A 201 24.01 10.57 7.41
CA ALA A 201 24.01 11.93 6.88
C ALA A 201 23.61 12.93 7.97
N ALA A 202 24.31 14.07 8.05
CA ALA A 202 23.96 15.14 8.97
C ALA A 202 23.10 16.19 8.24
N PRO A 203 21.80 16.31 8.54
CA PRO A 203 20.93 17.25 7.83
C PRO A 203 21.23 18.70 8.18
N GLY A 204 21.10 19.57 7.19
CA GLY A 204 21.01 21.01 7.36
C GLY A 204 19.62 21.44 7.85
N TRP A 205 19.32 22.74 7.76
CA TRP A 205 17.97 23.23 8.06
C TRP A 205 16.99 23.12 6.89
N ASP A 206 17.49 22.94 5.65
CA ASP A 206 16.79 22.85 4.34
C ASP A 206 15.71 23.92 4.02
N PHE A 207 15.32 24.71 5.02
CA PHE A 207 14.35 25.79 5.01
C PHE A 207 14.91 26.98 5.78
N ASP A 208 14.44 28.18 5.45
CA ASP A 208 14.76 29.40 6.17
C ASP A 208 13.96 29.47 7.48
N VAL A 209 14.45 28.77 8.50
CA VAL A 209 13.83 28.76 9.84
C VAL A 209 14.11 30.08 10.55
N PRO A 210 13.08 30.88 10.91
CA PRO A 210 13.27 32.18 11.54
C PRO A 210 13.98 32.08 12.90
N ALA A 211 15.01 32.91 13.10
CA ALA A 211 15.80 32.93 14.35
C ALA A 211 14.94 33.16 15.61
N SER A 212 13.82 33.88 15.49
CA SER A 212 12.86 34.10 16.58
C SER A 212 12.20 32.82 17.11
N MET A 213 12.31 31.69 16.40
CA MET A 213 11.70 30.42 16.80
C MET A 213 12.53 29.63 17.82
N ASN A 214 13.83 29.93 17.97
CA ASN A 214 14.74 29.20 18.87
C ASN A 214 14.64 27.67 18.75
N ALA A 215 14.59 27.17 17.51
CA ALA A 215 14.35 25.77 17.19
C ALA A 215 15.51 24.86 17.63
N PRO A 216 15.28 23.83 18.47
CA PRO A 216 16.31 22.88 18.87
C PRO A 216 16.94 22.13 17.69
N SER A 217 18.21 21.74 17.81
CA SER A 217 19.00 21.13 16.73
C SER A 217 18.43 19.82 16.16
N HIS A 218 17.70 19.05 16.97
CA HIS A 218 17.09 17.78 16.54
C HIS A 218 15.93 17.96 15.55
N PHE A 219 15.33 19.16 15.47
CA PHE A 219 14.28 19.45 14.50
C PHE A 219 14.74 19.44 13.04
N ARG A 220 16.06 19.55 12.80
CA ARG A 220 16.63 19.36 11.46
C ARG A 220 16.24 18.00 10.87
N ALA A 221 16.14 16.95 11.70
CA ALA A 221 15.69 15.64 11.24
C ALA A 221 14.24 15.67 10.72
N LEU A 222 13.34 16.31 11.47
CA LEU A 222 11.93 16.43 11.08
C LEU A 222 11.76 17.20 9.77
N LEU A 223 12.49 18.29 9.61
CA LEU A 223 12.46 19.11 8.40
C LEU A 223 13.26 18.51 7.23
N ALA A 224 14.15 17.54 7.47
CA ALA A 224 14.87 16.85 6.41
C ALA A 224 14.04 15.75 5.73
N ARG A 225 12.94 15.28 6.34
CA ARG A 225 12.09 14.20 5.80
C ARG A 225 11.57 14.43 4.37
N PRO A 226 11.16 15.63 3.93
CA PRO A 226 10.82 15.87 2.52
C PRO A 226 11.99 15.71 1.54
N PHE A 227 13.21 15.58 2.04
CA PHE A 227 14.46 15.55 1.27
C PHE A 227 15.26 14.26 1.48
N LEU A 228 14.65 13.17 1.97
CA LEU A 228 15.36 11.90 2.16
C LEU A 228 16.08 11.43 0.89
N PRO A 229 15.51 11.52 -0.33
CA PRO A 229 16.24 11.12 -1.55
C PRO A 229 17.47 11.97 -1.85
N LYS A 230 17.51 13.23 -1.39
CA LYS A 230 18.69 14.10 -1.50
C LYS A 230 19.82 13.63 -0.57
N TYR A 231 19.48 13.19 0.63
CA TYR A 231 20.45 12.76 1.64
C TYR A 231 20.98 11.34 1.42
N PHE A 232 20.15 10.46 0.87
CA PHE A 232 20.47 9.05 0.65
C PHE A 232 20.06 8.63 -0.77
N PRO A 233 20.76 9.10 -1.82
CA PRO A 233 20.38 8.80 -3.21
C PRO A 233 20.62 7.32 -3.56
N GLY A 234 19.92 6.83 -4.58
CA GLY A 234 20.17 5.50 -5.15
C GLY A 234 19.26 4.37 -4.65
N HIS A 235 18.14 4.71 -4.01
CA HIS A 235 17.10 3.75 -3.62
C HIS A 235 15.81 4.04 -4.37
N ASP A 236 15.03 3.01 -4.71
CA ASP A 236 13.72 3.17 -5.36
C ASP A 236 12.62 3.55 -4.36
N ILE A 237 12.71 3.05 -3.12
CA ILE A 237 11.74 3.29 -2.05
C ILE A 237 12.43 3.73 -0.75
N TYR A 238 11.85 4.73 -0.09
CA TYR A 238 12.27 5.22 1.22
C TYR A 238 11.19 4.89 2.24
N LEU A 239 11.51 4.02 3.20
CA LEU A 239 10.65 3.69 4.34
C LEU A 239 11.16 4.41 5.60
N GLN A 240 10.51 5.50 5.99
CA GLN A 240 10.78 6.18 7.25
C GLN A 240 10.24 5.34 8.42
N ILE A 241 11.05 5.13 9.45
CA ILE A 241 10.64 4.61 10.76
C ILE A 241 11.31 5.45 11.85
N ASP A 242 10.51 6.03 12.75
CA ASP A 242 11.03 6.81 13.87
C ASP A 242 11.79 5.94 14.87
N SER A 243 12.80 6.54 15.52
CA SER A 243 13.69 5.81 16.42
C SER A 243 12.98 5.22 17.63
N ASP A 244 11.81 5.74 18.00
CA ASP A 244 10.95 5.25 19.09
C ASP A 244 9.90 4.21 18.64
N ALA A 245 10.07 3.66 17.44
CA ALA A 245 9.36 2.50 16.96
C ALA A 245 10.30 1.29 16.78
N TRP A 246 9.76 0.08 16.73
CA TRP A 246 10.51 -1.13 16.41
C TRP A 246 9.65 -2.16 15.66
N VAL A 247 10.30 -3.03 14.89
CA VAL A 247 9.67 -3.99 14.00
C VAL A 247 9.50 -5.33 14.71
N GLN A 248 8.26 -5.72 14.96
CA GLN A 248 7.92 -7.04 15.50
C GLN A 248 7.72 -8.07 14.38
N ASP A 249 6.86 -7.75 13.40
CA ASP A 249 6.51 -8.65 12.29
C ASP A 249 6.87 -7.98 10.94
N TRP A 250 7.67 -8.68 10.13
CA TRP A 250 8.17 -8.18 8.86
C TRP A 250 7.08 -7.95 7.82
N SER A 251 5.93 -8.61 7.94
CA SER A 251 4.80 -8.43 7.02
C SER A 251 4.36 -6.97 6.93
N ALA A 252 4.48 -6.18 8.01
CA ALA A 252 4.20 -4.75 7.95
C ALA A 252 5.19 -3.99 7.05
N ILE A 253 6.47 -4.32 7.10
CA ILE A 253 7.49 -3.76 6.21
C ILE A 253 7.14 -4.10 4.76
N GLN A 254 6.82 -5.36 4.47
CA GLN A 254 6.44 -5.80 3.13
C GLN A 254 5.21 -5.03 2.61
N ILE A 255 4.17 -4.85 3.44
CA ILE A 255 2.98 -4.08 3.07
C ILE A 255 3.34 -2.63 2.71
N TYR A 256 4.22 -1.97 3.46
CA TYR A 256 4.71 -0.63 3.13
C TYR A 256 5.43 -0.59 1.79
N LEU A 257 6.34 -1.55 1.55
CA LEU A 257 7.14 -1.62 0.32
C LEU A 257 6.26 -1.91 -0.91
N ASP A 258 5.37 -2.90 -0.83
CA ASP A 258 4.44 -3.26 -1.91
C ASP A 258 3.47 -2.13 -2.25
N ALA A 259 3.01 -1.42 -1.22
CA ALA A 259 2.15 -0.25 -1.37
C ALA A 259 2.89 0.90 -2.06
N ALA A 260 4.11 1.20 -1.63
CA ALA A 260 4.94 2.24 -2.22
C ALA A 260 5.33 1.90 -3.67
N ALA A 261 5.68 0.64 -3.97
CA ALA A 261 6.03 0.16 -5.30
C ALA A 261 4.94 0.40 -6.36
N ARG A 262 3.68 0.61 -5.93
CA ARG A 262 2.55 0.99 -6.79
C ARG A 262 2.49 2.50 -7.11
N GLY A 263 3.50 3.28 -6.74
CA GLY A 263 3.58 4.71 -7.02
C GLY A 263 2.81 5.61 -6.04
N GLN A 264 2.47 5.10 -4.84
CA GLN A 264 1.64 5.82 -3.86
C GLN A 264 2.37 6.03 -2.53
N LEU A 265 2.00 7.08 -1.79
CA LEU A 265 2.39 7.18 -0.37
C LEU A 265 1.70 6.08 0.43
N ALA A 266 2.46 5.25 1.12
CA ALA A 266 1.96 4.26 2.07
C ALA A 266 2.11 4.80 3.49
N ILE A 267 1.00 4.97 4.22
CA ILE A 267 1.00 5.58 5.56
C ILE A 267 -0.17 5.09 6.42
N THR A 268 0.05 4.93 7.72
CA THR A 268 -1.00 4.49 8.65
C THR A 268 -1.73 5.68 9.29
N PRO A 269 -3.08 5.75 9.20
CA PRO A 269 -3.87 6.70 9.97
C PRO A 269 -3.93 6.31 11.45
N GLN A 270 -3.91 7.29 12.35
CA GLN A 270 -4.09 7.13 13.80
C GLN A 270 -5.56 6.87 14.16
N ILE A 271 -6.11 5.77 13.66
CA ILE A 271 -7.46 5.33 13.94
C ILE A 271 -7.51 3.81 13.91
N ASP A 272 -8.07 3.24 14.97
CA ASP A 272 -8.35 1.81 15.07
C ASP A 272 -9.52 1.61 16.03
N ARG A 273 -10.26 0.51 15.85
CA ARG A 273 -11.34 0.09 16.76
C ARG A 273 -10.85 -0.11 18.21
N SER A 274 -9.57 -0.34 18.42
CA SER A 274 -8.99 -0.58 19.74
C SER A 274 -8.52 0.71 20.43
N TYR A 275 -8.42 1.81 19.69
CA TYR A 275 -7.84 3.05 20.23
C TYR A 275 -8.79 3.74 21.20
N ASN A 276 -8.59 3.55 22.51
CA ASN A 276 -9.46 4.08 23.55
C ASN A 276 -9.71 5.59 23.47
N THR A 277 -8.79 6.33 22.85
CA THR A 277 -8.91 7.78 22.63
C THR A 277 -10.13 8.19 21.80
N ILE A 278 -10.63 7.33 20.89
CA ILE A 278 -11.80 7.65 20.07
C ILE A 278 -13.12 7.51 20.84
N TYR A 279 -13.14 6.67 21.88
CA TYR A 279 -14.32 6.45 22.73
C TYR A 279 -14.40 7.42 23.92
N LYS A 280 -13.34 8.19 24.18
CA LYS A 280 -13.33 9.22 25.22
C LYS A 280 -14.15 10.43 24.80
N ARG A 281 -14.69 11.16 25.78
CA ARG A 281 -15.45 12.41 25.53
C ARG A 281 -14.64 13.34 24.61
N PRO A 282 -15.17 13.72 23.44
CA PRO A 282 -14.40 14.48 22.48
C PRO A 282 -14.11 15.89 23.03
N ARG A 283 -12.90 16.36 22.80
CA ARG A 283 -12.58 17.78 23.00
C ARG A 283 -13.40 18.61 22.02
N ARG A 284 -13.77 19.84 22.40
CA ARG A 284 -14.40 20.79 21.47
C ARG A 284 -13.54 20.86 20.20
N TYR A 285 -14.14 20.61 19.03
CA TYR A 285 -13.41 20.48 17.76
C TYR A 285 -12.40 21.61 17.51
N ARG A 286 -12.81 22.88 17.67
CA ARG A 286 -11.92 24.05 17.49
C ARG A 286 -10.79 24.18 18.53
N ARG A 287 -10.76 23.32 19.55
CA ARG A 287 -9.73 23.26 20.59
C ARG A 287 -8.79 22.06 20.43
N THR A 288 -9.02 21.16 19.46
CA THR A 288 -8.12 20.04 19.19
C THR A 288 -6.76 20.55 18.69
N GLN A 289 -5.71 19.76 18.94
CA GLN A 289 -4.36 20.06 18.47
C GLN A 289 -4.32 20.17 16.95
N ASN A 290 -4.91 19.19 16.26
CA ASN A 290 -4.99 19.13 14.79
C ASN A 290 -5.63 20.39 14.20
N TYR A 291 -6.82 20.78 14.69
CA TYR A 291 -7.49 21.98 14.17
C TYR A 291 -6.64 23.22 14.33
N LYS A 292 -5.98 23.37 15.48
CA LYS A 292 -5.09 24.51 15.72
C LYS A 292 -3.89 24.49 14.78
N SER A 293 -3.21 23.34 14.62
CA SER A 293 -2.07 23.18 13.69
C SER A 293 -2.45 23.57 12.26
N PHE A 294 -3.54 23.01 11.72
CA PHE A 294 -4.00 23.37 10.37
C PHE A 294 -4.42 24.84 10.27
N LYS A 295 -5.09 25.39 11.29
CA LYS A 295 -5.56 26.78 11.26
C LYS A 295 -4.38 27.75 11.21
N TRP A 296 -3.33 27.45 11.95
CA TRP A 296 -2.12 28.25 11.99
C TRP A 296 -1.32 28.13 10.69
N SER A 297 -1.14 26.91 10.17
CA SER A 297 -0.35 26.67 8.96
C SER A 297 -1.06 27.09 7.66
N TYR A 298 -2.37 26.88 7.56
CA TYR A 298 -3.11 26.97 6.28
C TYR A 298 -4.41 27.76 6.34
N GLY A 299 -4.79 28.28 7.51
CA GLY A 299 -5.98 29.10 7.68
C GLY A 299 -7.22 28.32 8.11
N TRP A 300 -8.24 29.06 8.55
CA TRP A 300 -9.40 28.47 9.22
C TRP A 300 -10.30 27.64 8.29
N LEU A 301 -10.40 28.01 7.01
CA LEU A 301 -11.18 27.26 6.00
C LEU A 301 -10.57 25.87 5.79
N THR A 302 -9.25 25.82 5.54
CA THR A 302 -8.51 24.57 5.42
C THR A 302 -8.60 23.75 6.70
N ALA A 303 -8.43 24.36 7.86
CA ALA A 303 -8.53 23.67 9.13
C ALA A 303 -9.90 23.03 9.36
N ASP A 304 -10.98 23.74 9.05
CA ASP A 304 -12.33 23.20 9.19
C ASP A 304 -12.52 21.97 8.29
N ARG A 305 -12.02 22.03 7.05
CA ARG A 305 -12.12 20.91 6.10
C ARG A 305 -11.22 19.73 6.47
N VAL A 306 -9.93 19.97 6.71
CA VAL A 306 -8.90 18.93 6.74
C VAL A 306 -8.70 18.33 8.12
N ALA A 307 -8.84 19.12 9.19
CA ALA A 307 -8.54 18.65 10.55
C ALA A 307 -9.56 17.65 11.14
N ARG A 308 -10.60 17.30 10.37
CA ARG A 308 -11.58 16.26 10.72
C ARG A 308 -11.11 14.86 10.32
N ASN A 309 -10.16 14.76 9.38
CA ASN A 309 -9.63 13.48 8.97
C ASN A 309 -8.79 12.85 10.09
N PRO A 310 -8.71 11.50 10.15
CA PRO A 310 -7.72 10.82 10.95
C PRO A 310 -6.32 11.35 10.64
N ILE A 311 -5.50 11.55 11.67
CA ILE A 311 -4.13 12.02 11.47
C ILE A 311 -3.30 10.90 10.89
N LEU A 312 -2.63 11.18 9.79
CA LEU A 312 -1.58 10.34 9.24
C LEU A 312 -0.30 10.63 10.01
N ASN A 313 0.27 9.62 10.66
CA ASN A 313 1.48 9.81 11.43
C ASN A 313 2.71 9.67 10.54
N CYS A 314 3.60 10.65 10.56
CA CYS A 314 4.81 10.64 9.73
C CYS A 314 5.99 9.91 10.37
N GLY A 315 5.79 9.23 11.50
CA GLY A 315 6.82 8.40 12.10
C GLY A 315 6.96 7.03 11.44
N VAL A 316 5.97 6.59 10.65
CA VAL A 316 6.15 5.46 9.73
C VAL A 316 5.44 5.75 8.41
N PHE A 317 6.19 5.78 7.31
CA PHE A 317 5.64 5.88 5.96
C PHE A 317 6.62 5.34 4.92
N ALA A 318 6.12 4.88 3.77
CA ALA A 318 6.95 4.55 2.61
C ALA A 318 6.54 5.36 1.37
N LEU A 319 7.55 5.75 0.60
CA LEU A 319 7.35 6.59 -0.59
C LEU A 319 8.42 6.30 -1.66
N PRO A 320 8.04 6.22 -2.95
CA PRO A 320 8.99 6.09 -4.06
C PRO A 320 9.91 7.30 -4.19
N ALA A 321 11.13 7.08 -4.68
CA ALA A 321 12.15 8.11 -4.86
C ALA A 321 11.70 9.28 -5.73
N ASP A 322 10.95 8.99 -6.79
CA ASP A 322 10.47 9.93 -7.80
C ASP A 322 9.07 10.50 -7.50
N ALA A 323 8.48 10.13 -6.36
CA ALA A 323 7.13 10.55 -6.02
C ALA A 323 7.02 12.09 -5.90
N PRO A 324 5.98 12.71 -6.48
CA PRO A 324 5.80 14.17 -6.41
C PRO A 324 5.58 14.67 -4.97
N HIS A 325 5.21 13.77 -4.06
CA HIS A 325 4.98 14.02 -2.64
C HIS A 325 6.15 14.69 -1.95
N TRP A 326 7.40 14.34 -2.27
CA TRP A 326 8.59 14.98 -1.69
C TRP A 326 8.57 16.50 -1.89
N ARG A 327 8.31 16.93 -3.14
CA ARG A 327 8.20 18.35 -3.50
C ARG A 327 6.95 18.99 -2.90
N LEU A 328 5.79 18.33 -3.02
CA LEU A 328 4.52 18.85 -2.49
C LEU A 328 4.61 19.07 -0.98
N TRP A 329 5.28 18.16 -0.27
CA TRP A 329 5.49 18.23 1.17
C TRP A 329 6.40 19.39 1.56
N ALA A 330 7.54 19.55 0.87
CA ALA A 330 8.41 20.70 1.07
C ALA A 330 7.69 22.03 0.81
N ASP A 331 6.89 22.11 -0.25
CA ASP A 331 6.11 23.30 -0.58
C ASP A 331 5.01 23.58 0.46
N ALA A 332 4.37 22.55 1.00
CA ALA A 332 3.41 22.69 2.09
C ALA A 332 4.06 23.25 3.37
N ILE A 333 5.26 22.77 3.72
CA ILE A 333 6.04 23.32 4.84
C ILE A 333 6.41 24.80 4.59
N ARG A 334 6.88 25.14 3.38
CA ARG A 334 7.16 26.55 3.01
C ARG A 334 5.94 27.44 3.18
N ARG A 335 4.78 27.02 2.65
CA ARG A 335 3.51 27.75 2.82
C ARG A 335 3.14 27.93 4.30
N ALA A 336 3.37 26.92 5.13
CA ALA A 336 3.11 27.00 6.56
C ALA A 336 4.03 28.04 7.25
N PHE A 337 5.30 28.12 6.87
CA PHE A 337 6.22 29.16 7.37
C PHE A 337 5.85 30.57 6.86
N ASP A 338 5.53 30.71 5.58
CA ASP A 338 5.21 31.99 4.94
C ASP A 338 3.94 32.63 5.50
N ARG A 339 2.98 31.80 5.96
CA ARG A 339 1.71 32.30 6.45
C ARG A 339 1.86 33.27 7.64
N ARG A 340 2.97 33.23 8.40
CA ARG A 340 3.40 34.20 9.45
C ARG A 340 2.32 34.69 10.43
N THR A 341 1.13 34.10 10.46
CA THR A 341 0.01 34.59 11.27
C THR A 341 0.01 33.92 12.63
N LEU A 342 0.22 34.76 13.65
CA LEU A 342 0.17 34.49 15.08
C LEU A 342 1.47 33.92 15.63
N SER A 343 2.35 34.82 16.03
CA SER A 343 3.27 34.56 17.14
C SER A 343 2.46 33.85 18.23
N PRO A 344 2.81 32.60 18.61
CA PRO A 344 2.16 31.97 19.76
C PRO A 344 2.33 32.94 20.93
N ARG A 345 1.23 33.25 21.62
CA ARG A 345 1.31 33.95 22.91
C ARG A 345 2.43 33.27 23.72
N LYS A 346 3.31 34.07 24.35
CA LYS A 346 4.43 33.60 25.20
C LYS A 346 4.05 32.27 25.89
N GLY A 347 4.77 31.20 25.60
CA GLY A 347 4.60 29.87 26.20
C GLY A 347 3.99 28.76 25.32
N TRP A 348 3.53 29.05 24.09
CA TRP A 348 3.11 28.05 23.09
C TRP A 348 4.04 27.78 21.86
N PRO A 349 5.34 28.20 21.79
CA PRO A 349 6.17 28.00 20.59
C PRO A 349 6.34 26.55 20.09
N ASP A 350 6.37 25.57 20.99
CA ASP A 350 6.88 24.23 20.64
C ASP A 350 5.91 23.36 19.84
N LEU A 351 4.60 23.42 20.11
CA LEU A 351 3.68 22.42 19.57
C LEU A 351 3.46 22.54 18.05
N ASN A 352 3.55 23.75 17.51
CA ASN A 352 3.37 24.01 16.07
C ASN A 352 4.55 23.53 15.27
N PHE A 353 5.74 23.70 15.83
CA PHE A 353 6.98 23.30 15.21
C PHE A 353 7.17 21.78 15.31
N LYS A 354 6.84 21.18 16.48
CA LYS A 354 6.86 19.71 16.70
C LYS A 354 6.05 18.92 15.68
N LEU A 355 5.01 19.53 15.09
CA LEU A 355 4.11 18.85 14.17
C LEU A 355 4.08 19.43 12.76
N ILE A 356 4.97 20.35 12.41
CA ILE A 356 4.84 21.08 11.14
C ILE A 356 4.96 20.14 9.94
N GLU A 357 5.89 19.19 9.97
CA GLU A 357 6.08 18.22 8.90
C GLU A 357 4.88 17.25 8.80
N GLN A 358 4.41 16.70 9.92
CA GLN A 358 3.22 15.84 9.94
C GLN A 358 1.97 16.59 9.45
N THR A 359 1.77 17.83 9.92
CA THR A 359 0.64 18.66 9.49
C THR A 359 0.72 18.96 7.99
N ALA A 360 1.93 19.18 7.46
CA ALA A 360 2.15 19.39 6.04
C ALA A 360 1.89 18.14 5.20
N MET A 361 2.33 16.96 5.63
CA MET A 361 2.01 15.72 4.92
C MET A 361 0.50 15.48 4.89
N ASN A 362 -0.18 15.65 6.03
CA ASN A 362 -1.64 15.50 6.06
C ASN A 362 -2.34 16.55 5.17
N TYR A 363 -1.79 17.77 5.06
CA TYR A 363 -2.28 18.76 4.10
C TYR A 363 -2.12 18.26 2.65
N VAL A 364 -0.94 17.74 2.29
CA VAL A 364 -0.67 17.20 0.94
C VAL A 364 -1.64 16.07 0.59
N VAL A 365 -1.89 15.14 1.53
CA VAL A 365 -2.79 14.02 1.29
C VAL A 365 -4.26 14.49 1.21
N PHE A 366 -4.75 15.25 2.18
CA PHE A 366 -6.18 15.54 2.28
C PHE A 366 -6.65 16.80 1.55
N ALA A 367 -5.80 17.84 1.47
CA ALA A 367 -6.13 19.09 0.79
C ALA A 367 -5.73 19.04 -0.69
N ASP A 368 -4.48 18.65 -0.97
CA ASP A 368 -3.95 18.57 -2.33
C ASP A 368 -4.30 17.24 -3.04
N LYS A 369 -4.89 16.27 -2.30
CA LYS A 369 -5.34 14.97 -2.81
C LYS A 369 -4.21 14.13 -3.46
N ALA A 370 -3.00 14.22 -2.91
CA ALA A 370 -1.88 13.41 -3.39
C ALA A 370 -2.15 11.91 -3.23
N ALA A 371 -1.80 11.11 -4.25
CA ALA A 371 -2.09 9.68 -4.31
C ALA A 371 -1.50 8.93 -3.11
N SER A 372 -2.36 8.30 -2.32
CA SER A 372 -1.98 7.68 -1.06
C SER A 372 -2.80 6.43 -0.80
N THR A 373 -2.21 5.46 -0.10
CA THR A 373 -2.89 4.29 0.43
C THR A 373 -2.75 4.24 1.94
N PHE A 374 -3.84 3.89 2.62
CA PHE A 374 -3.92 3.87 4.06
C PHE A 374 -3.81 2.45 4.58
N LEU A 375 -2.77 2.21 5.38
CA LEU A 375 -2.45 0.90 5.91
C LEU A 375 -3.19 0.63 7.23
N PRO A 376 -3.44 -0.64 7.60
CA PRO A 376 -4.05 -0.97 8.87
C PRO A 376 -3.19 -0.51 10.06
N ALA A 377 -3.82 -0.33 11.22
CA ALA A 377 -3.13 0.09 12.44
C ALA A 377 -2.06 -0.91 12.92
N THR A 378 -2.16 -2.18 12.51
CA THR A 378 -1.14 -3.21 12.75
C THR A 378 0.21 -2.86 12.10
N CYS A 379 0.23 -2.04 11.04
CA CYS A 379 1.45 -1.57 10.39
C CYS A 379 2.16 -0.44 11.15
N ASN A 380 1.51 0.24 12.10
CA ASN A 380 2.10 1.29 12.93
C ASN A 380 1.24 1.48 14.17
N TRP A 381 1.47 0.66 15.19
CA TRP A 381 0.61 0.60 16.37
C TRP A 381 1.00 1.64 17.41
N PHE A 382 0.10 2.60 17.66
CA PHE A 382 0.34 3.64 18.66
C PHE A 382 -0.01 3.17 20.08
N CYS A 383 1.01 2.79 20.86
CA CYS A 383 0.85 2.31 22.24
C CYS A 383 0.17 3.33 23.16
N ALA A 384 0.32 4.63 22.86
CA ALA A 384 -0.35 5.71 23.58
C ALA A 384 -1.88 5.69 23.44
N HIS A 385 -2.39 5.19 22.32
CA HIS A 385 -3.82 5.13 22.02
C HIS A 385 -4.47 3.84 22.53
N ALA A 386 -3.72 2.74 22.55
CA ALA A 386 -4.10 1.48 23.16
C ALA A 386 -2.85 0.67 23.53
N ALA A 387 -2.77 0.22 24.78
CA ALA A 387 -1.79 -0.79 25.15
C ALA A 387 -2.14 -2.09 24.39
N PRO A 388 -1.17 -2.74 23.72
CA PRO A 388 -1.38 -4.03 23.08
C PRO A 388 -1.66 -5.12 24.12
N LYS A 389 -2.10 -6.29 23.66
CA LYS A 389 -2.05 -7.52 24.46
C LYS A 389 -0.80 -8.33 24.12
N PHE A 390 -0.41 -9.24 25.00
CA PHE A 390 0.67 -10.20 24.74
C PHE A 390 0.11 -11.61 24.53
N ASP A 391 0.49 -12.24 23.42
CA ASP A 391 0.22 -13.64 23.15
C ASP A 391 1.41 -14.48 23.64
N PRO A 392 1.28 -15.24 24.74
CA PRO A 392 2.38 -16.02 25.29
C PRO A 392 2.77 -17.23 24.42
N ASP A 393 1.84 -17.76 23.61
CA ASP A 393 2.10 -18.91 22.76
C ASP A 393 2.94 -18.49 21.55
N ARG A 394 2.59 -17.35 20.95
CA ARG A 394 3.34 -16.78 19.82
C ARG A 394 4.52 -15.92 20.25
N LYS A 395 4.56 -15.49 21.51
CA LYS A 395 5.52 -14.52 22.08
C LYS A 395 5.51 -13.17 21.34
N LEU A 396 4.31 -12.69 20.98
CA LEU A 396 4.12 -11.48 20.20
C LEU A 396 3.12 -10.54 20.86
N LEU A 397 3.28 -9.25 20.63
CA LEU A 397 2.24 -8.27 20.89
C LEU A 397 1.15 -8.36 19.81
N VAL A 398 -0.09 -8.36 20.24
CA VAL A 398 -1.28 -8.49 19.39
C VAL A 398 -2.26 -7.35 19.65
N GLU A 399 -3.20 -7.17 18.73
CA GLU A 399 -4.34 -6.28 18.95
C GLU A 399 -5.06 -6.62 20.27
N PRO A 400 -5.59 -5.63 21.02
CA PRO A 400 -6.28 -5.90 22.28
C PRO A 400 -7.62 -6.62 22.15
N HIS A 401 -8.21 -6.59 20.96
CA HIS A 401 -9.53 -7.14 20.67
C HIS A 401 -9.44 -8.19 19.56
N ALA A 402 -10.31 -9.19 19.59
CA ALA A 402 -10.39 -10.24 18.57
C ALA A 402 -10.41 -9.66 17.14
N PRO A 403 -9.67 -10.23 16.17
CA PRO A 403 -9.11 -11.58 16.22
C PRO A 403 -7.69 -11.66 16.78
N TYR A 404 -7.21 -10.64 17.51
CA TYR A 404 -5.88 -10.61 18.13
C TYR A 404 -4.76 -10.75 17.07
N GLN A 405 -4.83 -9.96 16.01
CA GLN A 405 -3.80 -10.01 14.98
C GLN A 405 -2.44 -9.58 15.55
N PRO A 406 -1.34 -10.24 15.16
CA PRO A 406 0.00 -9.76 15.45
C PRO A 406 0.19 -8.32 14.98
N LEU A 407 0.84 -7.52 15.83
CA LEU A 407 1.24 -6.17 15.47
C LEU A 407 2.57 -6.24 14.72
N GLY A 408 2.71 -5.42 13.67
CA GLY A 408 3.90 -5.36 12.84
C GLY A 408 4.93 -4.38 13.34
N ILE A 409 4.56 -3.11 13.49
CA ILE A 409 5.44 -2.07 14.03
C ILE A 409 4.83 -1.53 15.31
N ILE A 410 5.62 -1.55 16.39
CA ILE A 410 5.24 -1.04 17.70
C ILE A 410 5.82 0.36 17.83
N HIS A 411 4.97 1.37 18.05
CA HIS A 411 5.38 2.76 18.05
C HIS A 411 5.05 3.43 19.37
N LEU A 412 6.10 3.84 20.10
CA LEU A 412 6.03 4.53 21.39
C LEU A 412 5.84 6.05 21.21
N ALA A 413 5.09 6.44 20.18
CA ALA A 413 4.91 7.82 19.78
C ALA A 413 4.36 8.69 20.92
N GLY A 414 5.02 9.81 21.15
CA GLY A 414 4.58 10.85 22.09
C GLY A 414 5.60 11.14 23.17
N GLU A 415 5.46 12.31 23.78
CA GLU A 415 6.38 12.78 24.82
C GLU A 415 6.30 11.87 26.06
N ASP A 416 7.46 11.42 26.53
CA ASP A 416 7.67 10.52 27.68
C ASP A 416 7.06 9.10 27.60
N PHE A 417 6.40 8.74 26.49
CA PHE A 417 5.79 7.41 26.35
C PHE A 417 6.82 6.28 26.30
N GLN A 418 8.00 6.54 25.72
CA GLN A 418 9.13 5.61 25.71
C GLN A 418 9.65 5.26 27.12
N ASN A 419 9.39 6.09 28.13
CA ASN A 419 9.83 5.88 29.51
C ASN A 419 8.72 5.30 30.41
N ARG A 420 7.49 5.21 29.90
CA ARG A 420 6.32 4.80 30.66
C ARG A 420 6.23 3.27 30.73
N ALA A 421 5.92 2.75 31.91
CA ALA A 421 5.49 1.36 32.06
C ALA A 421 4.00 1.21 31.70
N PHE A 422 3.70 0.17 30.95
CA PHE A 422 2.36 -0.24 30.55
C PHE A 422 1.98 -1.51 31.30
N ASP A 423 0.72 -1.58 31.72
CA ASP A 423 0.08 -2.81 32.16
C ASP A 423 -0.42 -3.52 30.88
N VAL A 424 0.27 -4.58 30.47
CA VAL A 424 -0.03 -5.37 29.28
C VAL A 424 -0.74 -6.65 29.70
N GLU A 425 -1.99 -6.81 29.29
CA GLU A 425 -2.75 -8.03 29.54
C GLU A 425 -2.33 -9.12 28.56
N THR A 426 -2.14 -10.35 29.02
CA THR A 426 -1.92 -11.51 28.17
C THR A 426 -3.25 -12.04 27.62
N LEU A 427 -3.22 -12.87 26.59
CA LEU A 427 -4.43 -13.58 26.13
C LEU A 427 -4.99 -14.56 27.18
N THR A 428 -4.18 -14.96 28.16
CA THR A 428 -4.57 -15.80 29.30
C THR A 428 -5.12 -14.99 30.49
N GLY A 429 -5.12 -13.66 30.42
CA GLY A 429 -5.67 -12.76 31.45
C GLY A 429 -4.67 -12.33 32.54
N GLU A 430 -3.40 -12.69 32.42
CA GLU A 430 -2.33 -12.20 33.30
C GLU A 430 -1.96 -10.76 32.92
N VAL A 431 -1.37 -9.99 33.84
CA VAL A 431 -0.92 -8.62 33.57
C VAL A 431 0.58 -8.52 33.80
N VAL A 432 1.28 -8.10 32.75
CA VAL A 432 2.74 -7.92 32.73
C VAL A 432 3.05 -6.43 32.64
N LYS A 433 3.98 -5.95 33.48
CA LYS A 433 4.48 -4.58 33.41
C LYS A 433 5.71 -4.51 32.51
N THR A 434 5.63 -3.71 31.45
CA THR A 434 6.74 -3.51 30.49
C THR A 434 6.72 -2.10 29.92
N ARG A 435 7.86 -1.57 29.46
CA ARG A 435 7.90 -0.26 28.77
C ARG A 435 7.66 -0.39 27.27
N LEU A 436 7.37 -1.61 26.78
CA LEU A 436 7.11 -1.91 25.36
C LEU A 436 8.25 -1.54 24.41
N ARG A 437 9.47 -1.31 24.92
CA ARG A 437 10.67 -1.22 24.10
C ARG A 437 11.06 -2.61 23.60
N TYR A 438 11.81 -2.66 22.50
CA TYR A 438 12.27 -3.91 21.91
C TYR A 438 12.95 -4.81 22.95
N GLU A 439 13.91 -4.30 23.71
CA GLU A 439 14.65 -5.09 24.71
C GLU A 439 13.75 -5.60 25.86
N ASP A 440 12.75 -4.81 26.24
CA ASP A 440 11.84 -5.17 27.34
C ASP A 440 10.86 -6.27 26.90
N VAL A 441 10.39 -6.23 25.65
CA VAL A 441 9.46 -7.23 25.09
C VAL A 441 10.20 -8.51 24.72
N ALA A 442 11.42 -8.42 24.18
CA ALA A 442 12.26 -9.58 23.94
C ALA A 442 12.52 -10.38 25.23
N ALA A 443 12.68 -9.69 26.36
CA ALA A 443 12.83 -10.33 27.67
C ALA A 443 11.55 -11.04 28.18
N LEU A 444 10.36 -10.68 27.69
CA LEU A 444 9.11 -11.38 28.03
C LEU A 444 8.97 -12.73 27.31
N GLY A 445 9.61 -12.88 26.16
CA GLY A 445 9.62 -14.12 25.39
C GLY A 445 10.75 -15.09 25.77
N GLY A 446 11.65 -14.68 26.68
CA GLY A 446 12.81 -15.45 27.14
C GLY A 446 12.50 -16.59 28.09
#